data_AF-U4VJ55-F1
#
_entry.id   AF-U4VJ55-F1
#
_cell.length_a   1.000
_cell.length_b   1.000
_cell.length_c   1.000
_cell.angle_alpha   90.00
_cell.angle_beta   90.00
_cell.angle_gamma   90.00
#
_symmetry.space_group_name_H-M   'P 1'
#
loop_
_entity.id
_entity.type
_entity.pdbx_description
1 polymer ?
#
loop_
_entity_poly.entity_id
_entity_poly.type
_entity_poly.pdbx_seq_one_letter_code
_entity_poly.pdbx_strand_id
1 'polypeptide(L)'
;MVGFRTYPHVDMAETGYRAAQALQALMDKPKGWHKAMRQGDYLIPIAWQCTDEEPAKGLYALTAELPENVLTASLFMGFPAADFAECGPSVFAYGWDRTAVEAHANAIIAALAAAEPSFAGTAYQPEEGVAKAIELARDARRPIIIADTQDNPGAGGSSDTTGMLRALVACGAERASIGCIHDPEAARIAHQAGEGAAVEIALGGKSGIEGDAPFKALFTVEKLSDGKAHATGPYYGGTWLNMGPSACLRVGGTRIVVTTNLAQMADRALYRMVGIEPEKEAILVNKSSVHFRADFAPIAEQLLVCTAPGAMPLSPARLSWKNLRSGIRLEPLGLEFK
;
A
#
# COMPACT_ATOMS: atom_id res chain seq x y z
N MET A 1 -15.71 18.37 -6.89
CA MET A 1 -14.72 17.51 -6.23
C MET A 1 -13.68 17.09 -7.26
N VAL A 2 -12.42 17.05 -6.86
CA VAL A 2 -11.28 16.66 -7.70
C VAL A 2 -10.44 15.71 -6.88
N GLY A 3 -10.33 14.45 -7.32
CA GLY A 3 -9.51 13.43 -6.68
C GLY A 3 -8.12 13.28 -7.30
N PHE A 4 -7.26 12.56 -6.60
CA PHE A 4 -6.01 12.03 -7.16
C PHE A 4 -6.33 11.16 -8.37
N ARG A 5 -5.41 11.13 -9.35
CA ARG A 5 -5.51 10.27 -10.54
C ARG A 5 -4.49 9.14 -10.54
N THR A 6 -3.64 9.07 -9.52
CA THR A 6 -2.64 8.03 -9.36
C THR A 6 -2.79 7.33 -8.01
N TYR A 7 -2.58 6.02 -7.95
CA TYR A 7 -2.33 5.24 -6.75
C TYR A 7 -1.26 4.18 -7.10
N PRO A 8 0.00 4.29 -6.65
CA PRO A 8 0.56 5.21 -5.64
C PRO A 8 0.26 6.69 -5.88
N HIS A 9 -0.12 7.42 -4.83
CA HIS A 9 -0.46 8.84 -4.95
C HIS A 9 0.81 9.66 -5.17
N VAL A 10 1.16 9.93 -6.42
CA VAL A 10 2.32 10.75 -6.82
C VAL A 10 1.89 12.06 -7.47
N ASP A 11 0.59 12.26 -7.70
CA ASP A 11 0.01 13.43 -8.35
C ASP A 11 -0.70 14.40 -7.38
N MET A 12 -0.22 14.46 -6.13
CA MET A 12 -0.85 15.26 -5.06
C MET A 12 -0.84 16.77 -5.39
N ALA A 13 0.29 17.30 -5.86
CA ALA A 13 0.43 18.71 -6.20
C ALA A 13 -0.38 19.06 -7.46
N GLU A 14 -0.35 18.20 -8.47
CA GLU A 14 -1.11 18.32 -9.71
C GLU A 14 -2.61 18.30 -9.42
N THR A 15 -3.05 17.48 -8.47
CA THR A 15 -4.45 17.46 -8.02
C THR A 15 -4.83 18.76 -7.35
N GLY A 16 -3.96 19.32 -6.51
CA GLY A 16 -4.15 20.66 -5.94
C GLY A 16 -4.32 21.74 -7.01
N TYR A 17 -3.50 21.70 -8.05
CA TYR A 17 -3.61 22.62 -9.19
C TYR A 17 -4.94 22.43 -9.95
N ARG A 18 -5.33 21.19 -10.26
CA ARG A 18 -6.63 20.88 -10.91
C ARG A 18 -7.81 21.35 -10.05
N ALA A 19 -7.72 21.22 -8.73
CA ALA A 19 -8.74 21.70 -7.81
C ALA A 19 -8.85 23.24 -7.84
N ALA A 20 -7.73 23.95 -7.86
CA ALA A 20 -7.71 25.41 -7.99
C ALA A 20 -8.32 25.88 -9.32
N GLN A 21 -8.00 25.21 -10.44
CA GLN A 21 -8.62 25.50 -11.74
C GLN A 21 -10.14 25.28 -11.72
N ALA A 22 -10.61 24.18 -11.13
CA ALA A 22 -12.04 23.90 -11.00
C ALA A 22 -12.75 24.94 -10.13
N LEU A 23 -12.11 25.41 -9.06
CA LEU A 23 -12.63 26.49 -8.21
C LEU A 23 -12.69 27.82 -8.98
N GLN A 24 -11.66 28.16 -9.76
CA GLN A 24 -11.66 29.38 -10.57
C GLN A 24 -12.82 29.37 -11.57
N ALA A 25 -13.02 28.26 -12.30
CA ALA A 25 -14.13 28.11 -13.22
C ALA A 25 -15.50 28.28 -12.53
N LEU A 26 -15.63 27.82 -11.28
CA LEU A 26 -16.84 27.98 -10.48
C LEU A 26 -17.08 29.45 -10.08
N MET A 27 -16.03 30.18 -9.74
CA MET A 27 -16.12 31.60 -9.41
C MET A 27 -16.47 32.46 -10.64
N ASP A 28 -15.89 32.14 -11.81
CA ASP A 28 -16.13 32.88 -13.05
C ASP A 28 -17.57 32.71 -13.55
N LYS A 29 -18.16 31.53 -13.32
CA LYS A 29 -19.54 31.23 -13.69
C LYS A 29 -20.25 30.48 -12.55
N PRO A 30 -20.83 31.18 -11.55
CA PRO A 30 -21.41 30.50 -10.38
C PRO A 30 -22.72 29.74 -10.68
N LYS A 31 -23.35 29.97 -11.83
CA LYS A 31 -24.66 29.41 -12.20
C LYS A 31 -24.56 28.39 -13.33
N GLY A 32 -25.44 27.38 -13.29
CA GLY A 32 -25.55 26.36 -14.34
C GLY A 32 -24.63 25.15 -14.17
N TRP A 33 -24.05 24.94 -12.98
CA TRP A 33 -23.30 23.73 -12.67
C TRP A 33 -24.21 22.54 -12.50
N HIS A 34 -23.81 21.42 -13.10
CA HIS A 34 -24.41 20.12 -12.90
C HIS A 34 -23.42 19.19 -12.22
N LYS A 35 -23.94 18.30 -11.38
CA LYS A 35 -23.20 17.29 -10.63
C LYS A 35 -23.88 15.95 -10.84
N ALA A 36 -23.10 14.93 -11.17
CA ALA A 36 -23.53 13.54 -11.06
C ALA A 36 -22.65 12.80 -10.04
N MET A 37 -23.29 11.94 -9.25
CA MET A 37 -22.62 10.98 -8.38
C MET A 37 -23.16 9.58 -8.70
N ARG A 38 -22.26 8.59 -8.78
CA ARG A 38 -22.59 7.16 -8.86
C ARG A 38 -21.78 6.39 -7.83
N GLN A 39 -22.31 5.28 -7.35
CA GLN A 39 -21.60 4.38 -6.45
C GLN A 39 -21.51 2.99 -7.08
N GLY A 40 -20.35 2.36 -6.92
CA GLY A 40 -20.10 0.99 -7.35
C GLY A 40 -20.67 0.00 -6.35
N ASP A 41 -20.93 -1.21 -6.81
CA ASP A 41 -21.69 -2.24 -6.10
C ASP A 41 -20.85 -3.31 -5.40
N TYR A 42 -19.52 -3.17 -5.39
CA TYR A 42 -18.59 -4.07 -4.71
C TYR A 42 -17.40 -3.32 -4.08
N LEU A 43 -16.82 -3.88 -3.01
CA LEU A 43 -15.59 -3.38 -2.40
C LEU A 43 -14.35 -3.86 -3.17
N ILE A 44 -13.35 -2.99 -3.32
CA ILE A 44 -12.12 -3.27 -4.07
C ILE A 44 -10.97 -3.44 -3.09
N PRO A 45 -10.33 -4.62 -2.98
CA PRO A 45 -9.14 -4.83 -2.16
C PRO A 45 -8.04 -3.80 -2.45
N ILE A 46 -7.45 -3.22 -1.41
CA ILE A 46 -6.44 -2.14 -1.55
C ILE A 46 -5.26 -2.57 -2.44
N ALA A 47 -4.84 -3.83 -2.34
CA ALA A 47 -3.72 -4.36 -3.12
C ALA A 47 -3.95 -4.29 -4.64
N TRP A 48 -5.22 -4.29 -5.08
CA TRP A 48 -5.63 -4.34 -6.49
C TRP A 48 -6.05 -2.97 -7.03
N GLN A 49 -5.79 -1.90 -6.28
CA GLN A 49 -6.14 -0.53 -6.66
C GLN A 49 -4.97 0.23 -7.34
N CYS A 50 -3.90 -0.45 -7.79
CA CYS A 50 -2.76 0.20 -8.43
C CYS A 50 -3.14 0.80 -9.79
N THR A 51 -3.04 2.12 -9.98
CA THR A 51 -3.43 2.81 -11.22
C THR A 51 -2.41 2.70 -12.36
N ASP A 52 -1.24 2.13 -12.09
CA ASP A 52 -0.25 1.81 -13.13
C ASP A 52 -0.59 0.49 -13.86
N GLU A 53 -1.53 -0.28 -13.30
CA GLU A 53 -1.92 -1.61 -13.74
C GLU A 53 -3.41 -1.63 -14.13
N GLU A 54 -3.78 -2.54 -15.04
CA GLU A 54 -5.19 -2.77 -15.37
C GLU A 54 -5.88 -3.52 -14.23
N PRO A 55 -7.17 -3.25 -13.97
CA PRO A 55 -8.06 -2.38 -14.75
C PRO A 55 -8.07 -0.91 -14.31
N ALA A 56 -7.41 -0.55 -13.21
CA ALA A 56 -7.47 0.80 -12.65
C ALA A 56 -6.86 1.84 -13.61
N LYS A 57 -5.82 1.49 -14.36
CA LYS A 57 -5.22 2.34 -15.39
C LYS A 57 -6.25 2.82 -16.42
N GLY A 58 -6.98 1.91 -17.05
CA GLY A 58 -8.03 2.25 -18.01
C GLY A 58 -9.18 3.06 -17.38
N LEU A 59 -9.60 2.71 -16.16
CA LEU A 59 -10.65 3.45 -15.45
C LEU A 59 -10.25 4.89 -15.13
N TYR A 60 -9.00 5.12 -14.74
CA TYR A 60 -8.50 6.45 -14.41
C TYR A 60 -8.23 7.30 -15.65
N ALA A 61 -7.94 6.70 -16.81
CA ALA A 61 -7.90 7.42 -18.08
C ALA A 61 -9.23 8.14 -18.37
N LEU A 62 -10.38 7.52 -18.08
CA LEU A 62 -11.70 8.14 -18.21
C LEU A 62 -11.91 9.37 -17.31
N THR A 63 -11.15 9.48 -16.22
CA THR A 63 -11.19 10.66 -15.34
C THR A 63 -10.34 11.81 -15.85
N ALA A 64 -9.41 11.53 -16.77
CA ALA A 64 -8.52 12.50 -17.41
C ALA A 64 -9.04 12.95 -18.78
N GLU A 65 -9.58 12.02 -19.57
CA GLU A 65 -10.17 12.24 -20.88
C GLU A 65 -11.64 12.65 -20.72
N LEU A 66 -11.86 13.95 -20.57
CA LEU A 66 -13.19 14.50 -20.34
C LEU A 66 -13.87 14.88 -21.66
N PRO A 67 -15.15 14.50 -21.87
CA PRO A 67 -15.91 14.96 -23.01
C PRO A 67 -16.22 16.46 -22.89
N GLU A 68 -16.67 17.05 -24.00
CA GLU A 68 -17.09 18.44 -24.03
C GLU A 68 -18.14 18.73 -22.94
N ASN A 69 -18.06 19.91 -22.32
CA ASN A 69 -18.93 20.37 -21.23
C ASN A 69 -18.86 19.60 -19.90
N VAL A 70 -17.97 18.60 -19.77
CA VAL A 70 -17.57 18.01 -18.48
C VAL A 70 -16.25 18.61 -18.05
N LEU A 71 -16.23 19.26 -16.89
CA LEU A 71 -15.06 19.98 -16.39
C LEU A 71 -14.19 19.13 -15.48
N THR A 72 -14.80 18.32 -14.60
CA THR A 72 -14.06 17.40 -13.75
C THR A 72 -14.77 16.06 -13.64
N ALA A 73 -13.99 14.99 -13.61
CA ALA A 73 -14.44 13.67 -13.21
C ALA A 73 -13.42 13.06 -12.24
N SER A 74 -13.89 12.25 -11.29
CA SER A 74 -13.03 11.56 -10.33
C SER A 74 -13.66 10.22 -9.97
N LEU A 75 -12.83 9.18 -9.96
CA LEU A 75 -13.15 7.87 -9.42
C LEU A 75 -12.40 7.72 -8.10
N PHE A 76 -13.12 7.42 -7.04
CA PHE A 76 -12.56 6.99 -5.77
C PHE A 76 -12.86 5.50 -5.65
N MET A 77 -11.84 4.64 -5.63
CA MET A 77 -12.03 3.18 -5.52
C MET A 77 -12.42 2.71 -4.11
N GLY A 78 -12.48 3.64 -3.16
CA GLY A 78 -12.92 3.41 -1.78
C GLY A 78 -11.80 2.86 -0.89
N PHE A 79 -11.97 3.06 0.43
CA PHE A 79 -11.14 2.44 1.44
C PHE A 79 -11.94 1.30 2.09
N PRO A 80 -11.68 0.03 1.72
CA PRO A 80 -12.52 -1.11 2.08
C PRO A 80 -12.24 -1.62 3.50
N ALA A 81 -12.14 -0.69 4.46
CA ALA A 81 -12.05 -0.98 5.90
C ALA A 81 -12.71 0.12 6.77
N ALA A 82 -13.57 0.95 6.17
CA ALA A 82 -14.33 1.96 6.88
C ALA A 82 -15.82 1.58 6.95
N ASP A 83 -16.31 1.24 8.13
CA ASP A 83 -17.67 0.68 8.34
C ASP A 83 -18.75 1.78 8.39
N PHE A 84 -19.21 2.24 7.22
CA PHE A 84 -20.32 3.19 7.06
C PHE A 84 -21.12 2.93 5.77
N ALA A 85 -22.36 3.45 5.69
CA ALA A 85 -23.34 3.07 4.67
C ALA A 85 -22.88 3.32 3.23
N GLU A 86 -22.19 4.43 3.00
CA GLU A 86 -21.70 4.83 1.67
C GLU A 86 -20.30 4.30 1.35
N CYS A 87 -19.71 3.44 2.19
CA CYS A 87 -18.41 2.84 1.92
C CYS A 87 -18.43 2.02 0.61
N GLY A 88 -17.60 2.44 -0.34
CA GLY A 88 -17.43 1.76 -1.61
C GLY A 88 -16.93 2.71 -2.71
N PRO A 89 -16.70 2.18 -3.92
CA PRO A 89 -16.27 2.99 -5.04
C PRO A 89 -17.29 4.07 -5.37
N SER A 90 -16.83 5.27 -5.70
CA SER A 90 -17.69 6.41 -6.02
C SER A 90 -17.14 7.22 -7.19
N VAL A 91 -18.02 7.58 -8.10
CA VAL A 91 -17.72 8.44 -9.26
C VAL A 91 -18.40 9.78 -9.04
N PHE A 92 -17.66 10.86 -9.27
CA PHE A 92 -18.19 12.21 -9.27
C PHE A 92 -17.82 12.91 -10.57
N ALA A 93 -18.80 13.54 -11.21
CA ALA A 93 -18.61 14.36 -12.40
C ALA A 93 -19.28 15.72 -12.23
N TYR A 94 -18.64 16.77 -12.76
CA TYR A 94 -19.10 18.15 -12.72
C TYR A 94 -18.92 18.81 -14.08
N GLY A 95 -19.85 19.68 -14.47
CA GLY A 95 -19.80 20.37 -15.76
C GLY A 95 -20.97 21.32 -15.97
N TRP A 96 -21.11 21.80 -17.21
CA TRP A 96 -22.10 22.81 -17.61
C TRP A 96 -23.31 22.25 -18.32
N ASP A 97 -23.19 21.04 -18.85
CA ASP A 97 -24.29 20.34 -19.50
C ASP A 97 -24.69 19.14 -18.66
N ARG A 98 -25.97 19.09 -18.24
CA ARG A 98 -26.47 18.02 -17.39
C ARG A 98 -26.32 16.66 -18.06
N THR A 99 -26.67 16.58 -19.34
CA THR A 99 -26.70 15.31 -20.09
C THR A 99 -25.30 14.74 -20.25
N ALA A 100 -24.32 15.57 -20.61
CA ALA A 100 -22.92 15.16 -20.72
C ALA A 100 -22.34 14.71 -19.36
N VAL A 101 -22.63 15.45 -18.28
CA VAL A 101 -22.17 15.11 -16.92
C VAL A 101 -22.75 13.78 -16.44
N GLU A 102 -24.05 13.54 -16.63
CA GLU A 102 -24.69 12.28 -16.25
C GLU A 102 -24.21 11.12 -17.12
N ALA A 103 -24.07 11.32 -18.43
CA ALA A 103 -23.58 10.31 -19.35
C ALA A 103 -22.15 9.87 -19.01
N HIS A 104 -21.25 10.81 -18.72
CA HIS A 104 -19.86 10.50 -18.37
C HIS A 104 -19.76 9.75 -17.04
N ALA A 105 -20.51 10.18 -16.02
CA ALA A 105 -20.57 9.45 -14.75
C ALA A 105 -21.12 8.02 -14.92
N ASN A 106 -22.14 7.85 -15.78
CA ASN A 106 -22.68 6.53 -16.13
C ASN A 106 -21.66 5.65 -16.86
N ALA A 107 -20.87 6.24 -17.77
CA ALA A 107 -19.83 5.51 -18.49
C ALA A 107 -18.73 4.99 -17.56
N ILE A 108 -18.23 5.84 -16.64
CA ILE A 108 -17.20 5.43 -15.67
C ILE A 108 -17.72 4.32 -14.75
N ILE A 109 -18.96 4.44 -14.23
CA ILE A 109 -19.48 3.42 -13.32
C ILE A 109 -19.79 2.10 -14.04
N ALA A 110 -20.25 2.15 -15.30
CA ALA A 110 -20.43 0.95 -16.11
C ALA A 110 -19.10 0.26 -16.42
N ALA A 111 -18.05 1.05 -16.73
CA ALA A 111 -16.70 0.51 -16.92
C ALA A 111 -16.16 -0.12 -15.63
N LEU A 112 -16.40 0.51 -14.47
CA LEU A 112 -16.03 -0.06 -13.18
C LEU A 112 -16.74 -1.40 -12.94
N ALA A 113 -18.06 -1.46 -13.13
CA ALA A 113 -18.83 -2.71 -12.98
C ALA A 113 -18.32 -3.82 -13.91
N ALA A 114 -17.99 -3.49 -15.16
CA ALA A 114 -17.42 -4.46 -16.10
C ALA A 114 -16.01 -4.95 -15.71
N ALA A 115 -15.25 -4.13 -14.98
CA ALA A 115 -13.90 -4.43 -14.52
C ALA A 115 -13.86 -5.28 -13.25
N GLU A 116 -14.99 -5.56 -12.60
CA GLU A 116 -15.05 -6.29 -11.33
C GLU A 116 -14.22 -7.59 -11.31
N PRO A 117 -14.32 -8.52 -12.29
CA PRO A 117 -13.53 -9.75 -12.26
C PRO A 117 -12.01 -9.51 -12.30
N SER A 118 -11.57 -8.36 -12.82
CA SER A 118 -10.17 -8.00 -12.95
C SER A 118 -9.58 -7.38 -11.69
N PHE A 119 -10.41 -7.08 -10.67
CA PHE A 119 -9.95 -6.66 -9.35
C PHE A 119 -9.70 -7.85 -8.40
N ALA A 120 -9.54 -9.07 -8.93
CA ALA A 120 -9.18 -10.27 -8.18
C ALA A 120 -7.77 -10.76 -8.56
N GLY A 121 -6.75 -10.16 -7.93
CA GLY A 121 -5.35 -10.49 -8.18
C GLY A 121 -4.87 -11.77 -7.45
N THR A 122 -3.67 -12.25 -7.83
CA THR A 122 -3.02 -13.39 -7.18
C THR A 122 -2.26 -12.94 -5.94
N ALA A 123 -2.49 -13.61 -4.81
CA ALA A 123 -1.72 -13.44 -3.59
C ALA A 123 -1.27 -14.80 -3.05
N TYR A 124 -0.10 -14.81 -2.40
CA TYR A 124 0.54 -16.02 -1.89
C TYR A 124 0.48 -16.08 -0.37
N GLN A 125 0.44 -17.29 0.18
CA GLN A 125 0.75 -17.48 1.59
C GLN A 125 2.23 -17.15 1.87
N PRO A 126 2.61 -16.78 3.11
CA PRO A 126 3.96 -16.27 3.38
C PRO A 126 5.10 -17.17 2.89
N GLU A 127 5.11 -18.46 3.27
CA GLU A 127 6.16 -19.41 2.87
C GLU A 127 6.14 -19.71 1.37
N GLU A 128 4.94 -19.80 0.77
CA GLU A 128 4.77 -20.00 -0.68
C GLU A 128 5.35 -18.82 -1.47
N GLY A 129 5.05 -17.59 -1.06
CA GLY A 129 5.55 -16.38 -1.71
C GLY A 129 7.06 -16.21 -1.55
N VAL A 130 7.62 -16.56 -0.39
CA VAL A 130 9.07 -16.57 -0.18
C VAL A 130 9.75 -17.65 -1.03
N ALA A 131 9.21 -18.87 -1.06
CA ALA A 131 9.73 -19.93 -1.92
C ALA A 131 9.71 -19.51 -3.40
N LYS A 132 8.63 -18.87 -3.85
CA LYS A 132 8.53 -18.33 -5.20
C LYS A 132 9.54 -17.23 -5.46
N ALA A 133 9.75 -16.32 -4.50
CA ALA A 133 10.75 -15.27 -4.61
C ALA A 133 12.17 -15.83 -4.69
N ILE A 134 12.50 -16.87 -3.91
CA ILE A 134 13.79 -17.56 -3.97
C ILE A 134 13.99 -18.21 -5.34
N GLU A 135 12.96 -18.87 -5.90
CA GLU A 135 13.01 -19.46 -7.24
C GLU A 135 13.34 -18.39 -8.29
N LEU A 136 12.58 -17.29 -8.31
CA LEU A 136 12.74 -16.20 -9.27
C LEU A 136 14.08 -15.47 -9.11
N ALA A 137 14.58 -15.34 -7.88
CA ALA A 137 15.82 -14.64 -7.59
C ALA A 137 17.11 -15.36 -8.07
N ARG A 138 17.03 -16.65 -8.46
CA ARG A 138 18.20 -17.42 -8.92
C ARG A 138 18.82 -16.85 -10.19
N ASP A 139 17.99 -16.44 -11.12
CA ASP A 139 18.40 -15.92 -12.43
C ASP A 139 18.18 -14.41 -12.57
N ALA A 140 17.62 -13.77 -11.55
CA ALA A 140 17.33 -12.34 -11.54
C ALA A 140 18.59 -11.49 -11.36
N ARG A 141 18.60 -10.32 -12.02
CA ARG A 141 19.63 -9.28 -11.84
C ARG A 141 19.17 -8.12 -10.95
N ARG A 142 17.91 -8.18 -10.50
CA ARG A 142 17.20 -7.17 -9.74
C ARG A 142 16.42 -7.87 -8.62
N PRO A 143 16.14 -7.19 -7.50
CA PRO A 143 15.41 -7.78 -6.38
C PRO A 143 13.99 -8.25 -6.78
N ILE A 144 13.57 -9.36 -6.20
CA ILE A 144 12.14 -9.72 -6.10
C ILE A 144 11.55 -8.93 -4.94
N ILE A 145 10.42 -8.29 -5.17
CA ILE A 145 9.79 -7.42 -4.17
C ILE A 145 8.46 -8.04 -3.75
N ILE A 146 8.30 -8.25 -2.45
CA ILE A 146 7.10 -8.79 -1.84
C ILE A 146 6.38 -7.67 -1.09
N ALA A 147 5.11 -7.45 -1.40
CA ALA A 147 4.21 -6.64 -0.60
C ALA A 147 3.65 -7.48 0.55
N ASP A 148 4.00 -7.12 1.78
CA ASP A 148 3.30 -7.59 2.99
C ASP A 148 2.03 -6.74 3.16
N THR A 149 1.01 -7.04 2.34
CA THR A 149 -0.10 -6.10 2.12
C THR A 149 -1.01 -5.96 3.34
N GLN A 150 -1.00 -6.93 4.25
CA GLN A 150 -1.93 -6.94 5.38
C GLN A 150 -1.39 -6.22 6.62
N ASP A 151 -0.09 -5.94 6.65
CA ASP A 151 0.56 -5.12 7.67
C ASP A 151 1.14 -3.85 7.05
N ASN A 152 0.24 -2.99 6.56
CA ASN A 152 0.56 -1.72 5.92
C ASN A 152 0.10 -0.55 6.81
N PRO A 153 1.02 0.23 7.42
CA PRO A 153 0.66 1.39 8.24
C PRO A 153 -0.17 2.45 7.52
N GLY A 154 0.03 2.65 6.22
CA GLY A 154 -0.77 3.58 5.43
C GLY A 154 -2.24 3.18 5.28
N ALA A 155 -2.57 1.93 5.60
CA ALA A 155 -3.93 1.41 5.66
C ALA A 155 -4.39 1.10 7.10
N GLY A 156 -3.63 1.47 8.13
CA GLY A 156 -3.94 1.19 9.54
C GLY A 156 -3.26 -0.04 10.14
N GLY A 157 -2.29 -0.64 9.45
CA GLY A 157 -1.43 -1.70 9.99
C GLY A 157 -0.50 -1.20 11.10
N SER A 158 -0.10 -2.11 11.98
CA SER A 158 0.78 -1.82 13.13
C SER A 158 2.26 -1.85 12.77
N SER A 159 2.62 -2.30 11.56
CA SER A 159 3.99 -2.52 11.09
C SER A 159 4.82 -3.48 11.95
N ASP A 160 4.21 -4.20 12.89
CA ASP A 160 4.94 -5.03 13.85
C ASP A 160 4.73 -6.52 13.61
N THR A 161 3.90 -6.94 12.64
CA THR A 161 3.64 -8.37 12.45
C THR A 161 4.86 -9.07 11.85
N THR A 162 5.07 -10.32 12.23
CA THR A 162 6.30 -11.06 11.89
C THR A 162 6.08 -12.27 11.00
N GLY A 163 4.87 -12.47 10.47
CA GLY A 163 4.55 -13.58 9.56
C GLY A 163 5.49 -13.69 8.35
N MET A 164 5.78 -12.58 7.66
CA MET A 164 6.75 -12.59 6.56
C MET A 164 8.20 -12.80 7.02
N LEU A 165 8.59 -12.24 8.16
CA LEU A 165 9.92 -12.50 8.74
C LEU A 165 10.12 -13.99 9.05
N ARG A 166 9.11 -14.62 9.66
CA ARG A 166 9.11 -16.06 9.91
C ARG A 166 9.27 -16.86 8.62
N ALA A 167 8.53 -16.51 7.58
CA ALA A 167 8.64 -17.18 6.29
C ALA A 167 10.02 -17.03 5.65
N LEU A 168 10.61 -15.83 5.67
CA LEU A 168 11.97 -15.59 5.16
C LEU A 168 13.00 -16.51 5.86
N VAL A 169 12.93 -16.59 7.19
CA VAL A 169 13.85 -17.44 7.97
C VAL A 169 13.57 -18.92 7.75
N ALA A 170 12.31 -19.35 7.76
CA ALA A 170 11.91 -20.75 7.58
C ALA A 170 12.32 -21.31 6.22
N CYS A 171 12.20 -20.50 5.16
CA CYS A 171 12.61 -20.88 3.81
C CYS A 171 14.12 -20.73 3.55
N GLY A 172 14.89 -20.22 4.53
CA GLY A 172 16.33 -19.99 4.36
C GLY A 172 16.65 -18.93 3.30
N ALA A 173 15.88 -17.83 3.27
CA ALA A 173 16.12 -16.75 2.33
C ALA A 173 17.48 -16.07 2.57
N GLU A 174 18.24 -15.87 1.50
CA GLU A 174 19.57 -15.26 1.51
C GLU A 174 19.55 -13.91 0.78
N ARG A 175 20.35 -12.94 1.28
CA ARG A 175 20.30 -11.54 0.82
C ARG A 175 18.86 -11.01 0.79
N ALA A 176 18.12 -11.29 1.86
CA ALA A 176 16.75 -10.84 2.01
C ALA A 176 16.67 -9.71 3.03
N SER A 177 15.80 -8.74 2.79
CA SER A 177 15.56 -7.64 3.73
C SER A 177 14.07 -7.37 3.91
N ILE A 178 13.63 -7.12 5.15
CA ILE A 178 12.25 -6.74 5.48
C ILE A 178 12.22 -5.43 6.25
N GLY A 179 11.25 -4.56 5.96
CA GLY A 179 11.10 -3.31 6.69
C GLY A 179 9.74 -2.63 6.48
N CYS A 180 9.36 -1.68 7.36
CA CYS A 180 9.94 -1.43 8.68
C CYS A 180 9.20 -2.25 9.73
N ILE A 181 9.90 -2.96 10.62
CA ILE A 181 9.27 -3.57 11.80
C ILE A 181 9.25 -2.55 12.94
N HIS A 182 8.06 -2.12 13.34
CA HIS A 182 7.89 -1.19 14.45
C HIS A 182 8.06 -1.90 15.78
N ASP A 183 9.19 -1.64 16.45
CA ASP A 183 9.49 -2.19 17.77
C ASP A 183 10.48 -1.27 18.52
N PRO A 184 9.96 -0.23 19.22
CA PRO A 184 10.78 0.70 19.99
C PRO A 184 11.70 0.03 21.01
N GLU A 185 11.24 -1.07 21.61
CA GLU A 185 11.98 -1.79 22.63
C GLU A 185 13.14 -2.58 22.01
N ALA A 186 12.93 -3.23 20.87
CA ALA A 186 14.00 -3.89 20.14
C ALA A 186 15.07 -2.89 19.66
N ALA A 187 14.64 -1.73 19.16
CA ALA A 187 15.57 -0.66 18.79
C ALA A 187 16.40 -0.18 20.00
N ARG A 188 15.76 0.03 21.15
CA ARG A 188 16.44 0.41 22.40
C ARG A 188 17.48 -0.64 22.83
N ILE A 189 17.14 -1.93 22.79
CA ILE A 189 18.05 -3.03 23.13
C ILE A 189 19.25 -3.04 22.17
N ALA A 190 19.01 -2.91 20.87
CA ALA A 190 20.08 -2.87 19.87
C ALA A 190 21.05 -1.70 20.09
N HIS A 191 20.52 -0.50 20.38
CA HIS A 191 21.32 0.68 20.69
C HIS A 191 22.16 0.52 21.97
N GLN A 192 21.63 -0.15 23.00
CA GLN A 192 22.38 -0.43 24.22
C GLN A 192 23.51 -1.45 24.02
N ALA A 193 23.29 -2.45 23.16
CA ALA A 193 24.27 -3.49 22.88
C ALA A 193 25.39 -3.01 21.95
N GLY A 194 25.07 -2.15 20.97
CA GLY A 194 26.02 -1.60 20.00
C GLY A 194 26.14 -2.43 18.70
N GLU A 195 26.68 -1.80 17.66
CA GLU A 195 26.97 -2.47 16.38
C GLU A 195 27.95 -3.65 16.57
N GLY A 196 27.68 -4.77 15.92
CA GLY A 196 28.43 -6.02 16.01
C GLY A 196 28.00 -6.95 17.15
N ALA A 197 27.19 -6.47 18.11
CA ALA A 197 26.73 -7.29 19.23
C ALA A 197 25.69 -8.34 18.81
N ALA A 198 25.66 -9.45 19.56
CA ALA A 198 24.59 -10.43 19.49
C ALA A 198 23.55 -10.16 20.59
N VAL A 199 22.27 -10.07 20.22
CA VAL A 199 21.16 -9.74 21.12
C VAL A 199 20.02 -10.73 20.95
N GLU A 200 19.53 -11.29 22.05
CA GLU A 200 18.33 -12.12 22.05
C GLU A 200 17.11 -11.22 22.24
N ILE A 201 16.22 -11.18 21.24
CA ILE A 201 15.06 -10.28 21.22
C ILE A 201 13.80 -11.06 20.82
N ALA A 202 12.68 -10.72 21.46
CA ALA A 202 11.34 -11.06 20.98
C ALA A 202 10.82 -9.91 20.12
N LEU A 203 11.07 -9.99 18.81
CA LEU A 203 10.86 -8.89 17.86
C LEU A 203 9.41 -8.88 17.35
N GLY A 204 8.78 -7.71 17.33
CA GLY A 204 7.44 -7.51 16.76
C GLY A 204 6.35 -8.36 17.42
N GLY A 205 5.18 -8.48 16.77
CA GLY A 205 4.06 -9.32 17.17
C GLY A 205 3.42 -8.92 18.50
N LYS A 206 3.40 -7.62 18.83
CA LYS A 206 2.93 -7.05 20.11
C LYS A 206 1.56 -6.38 20.00
N SER A 207 1.06 -6.16 18.78
CA SER A 207 -0.22 -5.54 18.46
C SER A 207 -1.46 -6.41 18.69
N GLY A 208 -1.30 -7.71 18.98
CA GLY A 208 -2.42 -8.62 19.26
C GLY A 208 -3.16 -9.12 18.01
N ILE A 209 -2.52 -9.08 16.84
CA ILE A 209 -3.06 -9.66 15.61
C ILE A 209 -3.18 -11.18 15.75
N GLU A 210 -4.38 -11.71 15.47
CA GLU A 210 -4.65 -13.14 15.51
C GLU A 210 -3.75 -13.90 14.53
N GLY A 211 -3.12 -14.98 15.01
CA GLY A 211 -2.19 -15.78 14.22
C GLY A 211 -0.78 -15.19 14.09
N ASP A 212 -0.48 -14.05 14.74
CA ASP A 212 0.88 -13.53 14.88
C ASP A 212 1.39 -13.61 16.32
N ALA A 213 2.71 -13.63 16.49
CA ALA A 213 3.37 -13.65 17.79
C ALA A 213 4.79 -13.07 17.67
N PRO A 214 5.41 -12.58 18.77
CA PRO A 214 6.78 -12.10 18.71
C PRO A 214 7.75 -13.15 18.15
N PHE A 215 8.64 -12.74 17.24
CA PHE A 215 9.66 -13.61 16.68
C PHE A 215 10.91 -13.57 17.57
N LYS A 216 11.11 -14.65 18.34
CA LYS A 216 12.24 -14.81 19.26
C LYS A 216 13.44 -15.41 18.55
N ALA A 217 14.56 -14.69 18.52
CA ALA A 217 15.81 -15.19 17.97
C ALA A 217 17.02 -14.46 18.57
N LEU A 218 18.20 -15.02 18.33
CA LEU A 218 19.47 -14.32 18.50
C LEU A 218 19.78 -13.55 17.22
N PHE A 219 19.86 -12.23 17.30
CA PHE A 219 20.16 -11.34 16.18
C PHE A 219 21.56 -10.76 16.31
N THR A 220 22.18 -10.44 15.16
CA THR A 220 23.34 -9.54 15.12
C THR A 220 22.87 -8.11 14.85
N VAL A 221 23.34 -7.14 15.62
CA VAL A 221 23.15 -5.71 15.34
C VAL A 221 24.13 -5.30 14.26
N GLU A 222 23.69 -5.15 13.00
CA GLU A 222 24.59 -4.77 11.90
C GLU A 222 24.82 -3.26 11.81
N LYS A 223 23.78 -2.47 12.11
CA LYS A 223 23.83 -1.01 12.01
C LYS A 223 22.89 -0.36 13.01
N LEU A 224 23.31 0.76 13.58
CA LEU A 224 22.48 1.67 14.34
C LEU A 224 22.28 2.97 13.58
N SER A 225 21.10 3.57 13.74
CA SER A 225 20.70 4.81 13.08
C SER A 225 19.91 5.70 14.04
N ASP A 226 20.01 7.01 13.86
CA ASP A 226 19.17 8.00 14.56
C ASP A 226 17.75 8.09 13.95
N GLY A 227 17.49 7.36 12.86
CA GLY A 227 16.19 7.24 12.22
C GLY A 227 15.86 8.34 11.24
N LYS A 228 16.80 9.26 10.93
CA LYS A 228 16.55 10.31 9.93
C LYS A 228 16.75 9.76 8.53
N ALA A 229 15.71 9.86 7.71
CA ALA A 229 15.76 9.45 6.31
C ALA A 229 15.22 10.58 5.43
N HIS A 230 15.99 10.98 4.41
CA HIS A 230 15.50 11.86 3.35
C HIS A 230 14.80 11.00 2.29
N ALA A 231 13.48 10.94 2.34
CA ALA A 231 12.66 10.09 1.50
C ALA A 231 12.41 10.77 0.15
N THR A 232 13.34 10.57 -0.79
CA THR A 232 13.34 11.21 -2.11
C THR A 232 12.50 10.46 -3.15
N GLY A 233 11.95 9.30 -2.81
CA GLY A 233 11.07 8.53 -3.65
C GLY A 233 9.77 9.29 -3.96
N PRO A 234 9.07 8.94 -5.06
CA PRO A 234 8.01 9.80 -5.60
C PRO A 234 6.83 10.03 -4.67
N TYR A 235 6.52 9.07 -3.79
CA TYR A 235 5.40 9.19 -2.85
C TYR A 235 5.67 10.23 -1.74
N TYR A 236 6.85 10.18 -1.10
CA TYR A 236 7.20 11.14 -0.04
C TYR A 236 7.77 12.45 -0.57
N GLY A 237 8.23 12.49 -1.84
CA GLY A 237 8.55 13.72 -2.56
C GLY A 237 9.69 14.56 -1.94
N GLY A 238 10.66 13.93 -1.27
CA GLY A 238 11.77 14.63 -0.59
C GLY A 238 11.49 14.99 0.86
N THR A 239 10.47 14.40 1.48
CA THR A 239 10.18 14.63 2.90
C THR A 239 11.25 14.02 3.79
N TRP A 240 11.67 14.75 4.84
CA TRP A 240 12.48 14.17 5.92
C TRP A 240 11.60 13.41 6.90
N LEU A 241 11.84 12.10 7.00
CA LEU A 241 11.19 11.22 7.97
C LEU A 241 12.05 11.10 9.23
N ASN A 242 11.39 10.90 10.37
CA ASN A 242 12.03 10.63 11.65
C ASN A 242 11.47 9.33 12.24
N MET A 243 12.24 8.26 12.12
CA MET A 243 11.91 6.92 12.58
C MET A 243 12.32 6.68 14.05
N GLY A 244 12.92 7.68 14.71
CA GLY A 244 13.55 7.54 16.02
C GLY A 244 14.74 6.57 15.99
N PRO A 245 15.34 6.24 17.15
CA PRO A 245 16.37 5.21 17.22
C PRO A 245 15.95 3.96 16.45
N SER A 246 16.76 3.60 15.46
CA SER A 246 16.48 2.52 14.51
C SER A 246 17.71 1.63 14.39
N ALA A 247 17.52 0.40 13.94
CA ALA A 247 18.59 -0.58 13.80
C ALA A 247 18.37 -1.51 12.60
N CYS A 248 19.47 -1.96 12.01
CA CYS A 248 19.49 -3.16 11.17
C CYS A 248 19.84 -4.35 12.05
N LEU A 249 18.87 -5.26 12.24
CA LEU A 249 19.11 -6.56 12.86
C LEU A 249 19.29 -7.62 11.76
N ARG A 250 20.13 -8.63 11.99
CA ARG A 250 20.28 -9.78 11.09
C ARG A 250 20.04 -11.10 11.81
N VAL A 251 19.33 -12.01 11.16
CA VAL A 251 19.18 -13.42 11.53
C VAL A 251 19.30 -14.28 10.26
N GLY A 252 20.22 -15.26 10.26
CA GLY A 252 20.56 -15.99 9.04
C GLY A 252 20.97 -15.06 7.90
N GLY A 253 20.40 -15.28 6.71
CA GLY A 253 20.54 -14.46 5.51
C GLY A 253 19.55 -13.29 5.39
N THR A 254 18.77 -13.02 6.44
CA THR A 254 17.72 -11.98 6.45
C THR A 254 18.10 -10.78 7.33
N ARG A 255 17.98 -9.57 6.78
CA ARG A 255 18.12 -8.29 7.47
C ARG A 255 16.75 -7.66 7.76
N ILE A 256 16.66 -6.95 8.87
CA ILE A 256 15.43 -6.35 9.36
C ILE A 256 15.68 -4.89 9.69
N VAL A 257 14.92 -4.00 9.07
CA VAL A 257 14.83 -2.59 9.49
C VAL A 257 13.89 -2.52 10.70
N VAL A 258 14.42 -2.20 11.87
CA VAL A 258 13.64 -1.99 13.10
C VAL A 258 13.55 -0.49 13.39
N THR A 259 12.35 0.01 13.65
CA THR A 259 12.09 1.44 13.88
C THR A 259 11.34 1.70 15.18
N THR A 260 11.57 2.88 15.77
CA THR A 260 10.81 3.35 16.94
C THR A 260 9.51 4.02 16.53
N ASN A 261 9.48 4.82 15.46
CA ASN A 261 8.24 5.43 14.97
C ASN A 261 7.65 4.61 13.82
N LEU A 262 6.37 4.81 13.56
CA LEU A 262 5.63 4.17 12.47
C LEU A 262 5.74 4.99 11.19
N ALA A 263 6.03 4.31 10.09
CA ALA A 263 5.89 4.83 8.74
C ALA A 263 5.56 3.69 7.79
N GLN A 264 4.82 4.00 6.73
CA GLN A 264 4.61 3.05 5.65
C GLN A 264 5.93 2.83 4.91
N MET A 265 6.24 1.58 4.56
CA MET A 265 7.43 1.24 3.77
C MET A 265 7.24 1.61 2.29
N ALA A 266 7.25 2.91 1.99
CA ALA A 266 6.99 3.44 0.65
C ALA A 266 8.21 4.03 -0.05
N ASP A 267 9.40 3.97 0.57
CA ASP A 267 10.62 4.58 0.06
C ASP A 267 11.87 3.78 0.47
N ARG A 268 12.78 3.60 -0.49
CA ARG A 268 14.05 2.88 -0.31
C ARG A 268 14.98 3.52 0.71
N ALA A 269 14.83 4.83 0.99
CA ALA A 269 15.60 5.52 2.02
C ALA A 269 15.42 4.91 3.42
N LEU A 270 14.28 4.26 3.68
CA LEU A 270 14.02 3.56 4.95
C LEU A 270 14.93 2.33 5.13
N TYR A 271 15.29 1.62 4.05
CA TYR A 271 16.33 0.59 4.10
C TYR A 271 17.72 1.22 4.25
N ARG A 272 18.00 2.26 3.46
CA ARG A 272 19.32 2.91 3.44
C ARG A 272 19.70 3.58 4.76
N MET A 273 18.74 4.09 5.53
CA MET A 273 19.05 4.74 6.82
C MET A 273 19.71 3.76 7.81
N VAL A 274 19.53 2.46 7.63
CA VAL A 274 20.17 1.41 8.43
C VAL A 274 21.21 0.61 7.62
N GLY A 275 21.70 1.17 6.51
CA GLY A 275 22.83 0.62 5.75
C GLY A 275 22.48 -0.51 4.77
N ILE A 276 21.20 -0.81 4.55
CA ILE A 276 20.77 -1.79 3.54
C ILE A 276 20.65 -1.05 2.21
N GLU A 277 21.33 -1.54 1.17
CA GLU A 277 21.18 -1.04 -0.20
C GLU A 277 20.18 -1.93 -0.96
N PRO A 278 18.93 -1.46 -1.21
CA PRO A 278 17.86 -2.31 -1.74
C PRO A 278 18.20 -3.02 -3.06
N GLU A 279 18.95 -2.36 -3.94
CA GLU A 279 19.37 -2.84 -5.24
C GLU A 279 20.35 -4.02 -5.17
N LYS A 280 20.97 -4.26 -4.01
CA LYS A 280 21.91 -5.37 -3.79
C LYS A 280 21.25 -6.59 -3.13
N GLU A 281 20.01 -6.45 -2.68
CA GLU A 281 19.26 -7.54 -2.08
C GLU A 281 18.65 -8.42 -3.18
N ALA A 282 18.50 -9.72 -2.89
CA ALA A 282 17.79 -10.65 -3.76
C ALA A 282 16.26 -10.55 -3.55
N ILE A 283 15.85 -10.32 -2.29
CA ILE A 283 14.44 -10.26 -1.90
C ILE A 283 14.23 -9.06 -0.97
N LEU A 284 13.22 -8.24 -1.26
CA LEU A 284 12.78 -7.14 -0.41
C LEU A 284 11.33 -7.38 0.00
N VAL A 285 11.04 -7.32 1.29
CA VAL A 285 9.66 -7.38 1.81
C VAL A 285 9.26 -6.03 2.38
N ASN A 286 8.30 -5.39 1.71
CA ASN A 286 7.80 -4.07 2.07
C ASN A 286 6.46 -4.20 2.81
N LYS A 287 6.40 -3.66 4.03
CA LYS A 287 5.17 -3.47 4.80
C LYS A 287 4.33 -2.32 4.23
N SER A 288 3.71 -2.60 3.09
CA SER A 288 2.93 -1.67 2.27
C SER A 288 2.08 -2.42 1.24
N SER A 289 0.93 -1.88 0.84
CA SER A 289 0.06 -2.49 -0.19
C SER A 289 0.35 -1.99 -1.61
N VAL A 290 0.39 -0.67 -1.83
CA VAL A 290 0.55 -0.07 -3.18
C VAL A 290 1.62 1.02 -3.20
N HIS A 291 1.64 1.98 -2.25
CA HIS A 291 2.53 3.16 -2.32
C HIS A 291 4.01 2.85 -2.59
N PHE A 292 4.54 1.75 -2.05
CA PHE A 292 5.91 1.31 -2.31
C PHE A 292 6.24 1.16 -3.81
N ARG A 293 5.27 0.80 -4.65
CA ARG A 293 5.49 0.57 -6.09
C ARG A 293 6.13 1.79 -6.76
N ALA A 294 5.83 3.01 -6.30
CA ALA A 294 6.38 4.23 -6.87
C ALA A 294 7.91 4.30 -6.83
N ASP A 295 8.54 3.80 -5.76
CA ASP A 295 9.99 3.85 -5.60
C ASP A 295 10.68 2.50 -5.82
N PHE A 296 9.95 1.40 -5.63
CA PHE A 296 10.50 0.04 -5.69
C PHE A 296 10.27 -0.67 -7.03
N ALA A 297 9.17 -0.40 -7.76
CA ALA A 297 8.93 -1.04 -9.06
C ALA A 297 10.05 -0.80 -10.09
N PRO A 298 10.69 0.39 -10.17
CA PRO A 298 11.81 0.62 -11.10
C PRO A 298 13.02 -0.29 -10.88
N ILE A 299 13.22 -0.79 -9.66
CA ILE A 299 14.31 -1.70 -9.32
C ILE A 299 13.87 -3.16 -9.23
N ALA A 300 12.57 -3.46 -9.33
CA ALA A 300 12.06 -4.81 -9.18
C ALA A 300 12.33 -5.66 -10.43
N GLU A 301 12.72 -6.91 -10.24
CA GLU A 301 12.57 -7.92 -11.29
C GLU A 301 11.11 -8.35 -11.40
N GLN A 302 10.49 -8.64 -10.26
CA GLN A 302 9.08 -8.98 -10.16
C GLN A 302 8.50 -8.54 -8.82
N LEU A 303 7.20 -8.26 -8.82
CA LEU A 303 6.41 -7.89 -7.65
C LEU A 303 5.46 -9.05 -7.29
N LEU A 304 5.47 -9.45 -6.02
CA LEU A 304 4.59 -10.45 -5.45
C LEU A 304 3.76 -9.83 -4.33
N VAL A 305 2.56 -10.35 -4.09
CA VAL A 305 1.71 -9.96 -2.97
C VAL A 305 1.56 -11.16 -2.03
N CYS A 306 1.85 -10.96 -0.74
CA CYS A 306 1.70 -12.00 0.28
C CYS A 306 0.69 -11.59 1.35
N THR A 307 0.01 -12.58 1.92
CA THR A 307 -1.02 -12.38 2.97
C THR A 307 -0.59 -12.97 4.31
N ALA A 308 0.46 -12.42 4.93
CA ALA A 308 0.79 -12.71 6.32
C ALA A 308 -0.25 -12.12 7.28
N PRO A 309 -0.47 -12.66 8.48
CA PRO A 309 -1.38 -12.07 9.47
C PRO A 309 -1.13 -10.56 9.66
N GLY A 310 -2.20 -9.77 9.63
CA GLY A 310 -2.14 -8.32 9.73
C GLY A 310 -3.52 -7.69 9.96
N ALA A 311 -3.53 -6.43 10.37
CA ALA A 311 -4.76 -5.69 10.69
C ALA A 311 -5.66 -5.45 9.46
N MET A 312 -5.08 -5.48 8.26
CA MET A 312 -5.75 -5.14 7.01
C MET A 312 -5.85 -6.35 6.09
N PRO A 313 -6.84 -7.24 6.28
CA PRO A 313 -6.98 -8.42 5.42
C PRO A 313 -7.11 -8.01 3.95
N LEU A 314 -6.49 -8.78 3.05
CA LEU A 314 -6.56 -8.53 1.61
C LEU A 314 -8.02 -8.54 1.13
N SER A 315 -8.77 -9.57 1.52
CA SER A 315 -10.21 -9.66 1.26
C SER A 315 -10.99 -8.82 2.29
N PRO A 316 -11.73 -7.78 1.86
CA PRO A 316 -12.57 -7.02 2.77
C PRO A 316 -13.71 -7.85 3.35
N ALA A 317 -14.11 -8.94 2.70
CA ALA A 317 -15.13 -9.86 3.22
C ALA A 317 -14.75 -10.52 4.56
N ARG A 318 -13.47 -10.47 4.95
CA ARG A 318 -12.99 -10.94 6.26
C ARG A 318 -13.19 -9.95 7.39
N LEU A 319 -13.55 -8.70 7.10
CA LEU A 319 -13.82 -7.68 8.12
C LEU A 319 -15.22 -7.83 8.71
N SER A 320 -15.39 -7.40 9.96
CA SER A 320 -16.66 -7.46 10.69
C SER A 320 -17.55 -6.25 10.39
N TRP A 321 -18.11 -6.22 9.18
CA TRP A 321 -19.01 -5.15 8.72
C TRP A 321 -20.33 -5.12 9.48
N LYS A 322 -20.86 -3.90 9.73
CA LYS A 322 -22.16 -3.70 10.39
C LYS A 322 -23.01 -2.62 9.73
N ASN A 323 -22.38 -1.66 9.08
CA ASN A 323 -23.04 -0.42 8.66
C ASN A 323 -23.02 -0.23 7.14
N LEU A 324 -22.63 -1.22 6.34
CA LEU A 324 -22.64 -1.12 4.88
C LEU A 324 -24.06 -1.06 4.33
N ARG A 325 -24.22 -0.49 3.12
CA ARG A 325 -25.49 -0.58 2.40
C ARG A 325 -25.80 -2.02 2.00
N SER A 326 -27.06 -2.43 2.15
CA SER A 326 -27.51 -3.76 1.73
C SER A 326 -27.28 -3.97 0.21
N GLY A 327 -26.85 -5.16 -0.17
CA GLY A 327 -26.57 -5.54 -1.56
C GLY A 327 -25.19 -5.15 -2.10
N ILE A 328 -24.32 -4.48 -1.33
CA ILE A 328 -22.92 -4.31 -1.75
C ILE A 328 -22.15 -5.63 -1.61
N ARG A 329 -21.42 -6.05 -2.63
CA ARG A 329 -20.51 -7.20 -2.53
C ARG A 329 -19.28 -6.86 -1.73
N LEU A 330 -18.92 -7.71 -0.78
CA LEU A 330 -17.82 -7.46 0.15
C LEU A 330 -16.43 -7.60 -0.48
N GLU A 331 -16.37 -8.16 -1.68
CA GLU A 331 -15.19 -8.27 -2.54
C GLU A 331 -15.66 -8.52 -3.98
N PRO A 332 -14.78 -8.43 -4.98
CA PRO A 332 -15.17 -8.67 -6.37
C PRO A 332 -15.76 -10.07 -6.55
N LEU A 333 -16.96 -10.14 -7.13
CA LEU A 333 -17.73 -11.38 -7.32
C LEU A 333 -18.08 -12.13 -6.03
N GLY A 334 -17.94 -11.47 -4.87
CA GLY A 334 -18.16 -12.04 -3.55
C GLY A 334 -19.62 -11.98 -3.09
N LEU A 335 -19.81 -12.33 -1.81
CA LEU A 335 -21.12 -12.26 -1.16
C LEU A 335 -21.57 -10.82 -0.91
N GLU A 336 -22.88 -10.60 -1.00
CA GLU A 336 -23.50 -9.33 -0.65
C GLU A 336 -23.65 -9.16 0.86
N PHE A 337 -23.41 -7.94 1.34
CA PHE A 337 -23.76 -7.51 2.68
C PHE A 337 -25.28 -7.48 2.83
N LYS A 338 -25.78 -8.03 3.94
CA LYS A 338 -27.21 -8.14 4.23
C LYS A 338 -27.66 -7.06 5.19
#